data_AF-A0A7I8CX78-F1
#
_entry.id   AF-A0A7I8CX78-F1
#
_cell.length_a   1.000
_cell.length_b   1.000
_cell.length_c   1.000
_cell.angle_alpha   90.00
_cell.angle_beta   90.00
_cell.angle_gamma   90.00
#
_symmetry.space_group_name_H-M   'P 1'
#
loop_
_entity.id
_entity.type
_entity.pdbx_description
1 polymer ?
#
loop_
_entity_poly.entity_id
_entity_poly.type
_entity_poly.pdbx_seq_one_letter_code
_entity_poly.pdbx_strand_id
1 'polypeptide(L)' 'MLSVICESPGVLRAQERELPVPAKGEVLLRVSRVGICGTDLHIFTGTQPYLQYPV' A
#
# COMPACT_ATOMS: atom_id res chain seq x y z
N MET A 1 -3.27 -11.16 7.00
CA MET A 1 -2.41 -10.04 7.40
C MET A 1 -3.15 -8.74 7.13
N LEU A 2 -3.26 -7.90 8.16
CA LEU A 2 -3.81 -6.56 8.05
C LEU A 2 -3.00 -5.74 7.02
N SER A 3 -3.70 -5.21 6.03
CA SER A 3 -3.15 -4.36 4.98
C SER A 3 -4.00 -3.09 4.86
N VAL A 4 -3.36 -1.94 4.69
CA VAL A 4 -4.06 -0.67 4.41
C VAL A 4 -3.95 -0.39 2.92
N ILE A 5 -5.09 -0.29 2.24
CA ILE A 5 -5.20 -0.10 0.79
C ILE A 5 -5.82 1.26 0.52
N CYS A 6 -5.25 2.01 -0.42
CA CYS A 6 -5.87 3.22 -0.95
C CYS A 6 -6.70 2.85 -2.17
N GLU A 7 -8.01 2.66 -2.02
CA GLU A 7 -8.86 2.21 -3.14
C GLU A 7 -9.13 3.32 -4.16
N SER A 8 -9.21 4.56 -3.68
CA SER A 8 -9.45 5.75 -4.46
C SER A 8 -8.95 6.97 -3.68
N PRO A 9 -8.82 8.15 -4.32
CA PRO A 9 -8.43 9.37 -3.62
C PRO A 9 -9.34 9.63 -2.40
N GLY A 10 -8.75 9.84 -1.23
CA GLY A 10 -9.46 10.08 0.02
C GLY A 10 -9.94 8.82 0.74
N VAL A 11 -9.75 7.62 0.19
CA VAL A 11 -10.31 6.37 0.75
C VAL A 11 -9.20 5.35 1.07
N LEU A 12 -8.87 5.25 2.35
CA LEU A 12 -8.06 4.16 2.90
C LEU A 12 -8.96 3.09 3.53
N ARG A 13 -8.70 1.83 3.21
CA ARG A 13 -9.36 0.68 3.84
C ARG A 13 -8.35 -0.26 4.46
N ALA A 14 -8.64 -0.65 5.70
CA ALA A 14 -8.00 -1.79 6.33
C ALA A 14 -8.69 -3.08 5.87
N GLN A 15 -7.93 -4.03 5.35
CA GLN A 15 -8.43 -5.35 4.95
C GLN A 15 -7.45 -6.46 5.35
N GLU A 16 -8.00 -7.64 5.63
CA GLU A 16 -7.20 -8.85 5.80
C GLU A 16 -6.84 -9.43 4.44
N ARG A 17 -5.57 -9.81 4.27
CA ARG A 17 -5.05 -10.47 3.05
C ARG A 17 -4.26 -11.71 3.38
N GLU A 18 -4.14 -12.63 2.45
CA GLU A 18 -3.26 -13.79 2.62
C GLU A 18 -1.79 -13.36 2.76
N LEU A 19 -0.99 -14.17 3.46
CA LEU A 19 0.45 -13.95 3.54
C LEU A 19 1.07 -14.24 2.16
N PRO A 20 1.86 -13.31 1.59
CA PRO A 20 2.48 -13.56 0.29
C PRO A 20 3.58 -14.62 0.42
N VAL A 21 3.72 -15.43 -0.63
CA VAL A 21 4.78 -16.44 -0.75
C VAL A 21 5.88 -15.87 -1.63
N PRO A 22 7.12 -15.67 -1.12
CA PRO A 22 8.20 -15.08 -1.90
C PRO A 22 8.66 -16.02 -3.01
N ALA A 23 8.87 -15.49 -4.22
CA ALA A 23 9.47 -16.20 -5.33
C ALA A 23 11.01 -16.28 -5.21
N LYS A 24 11.66 -16.96 -6.16
CA LYS A 24 13.12 -17.06 -6.20
C LYS A 24 13.75 -15.66 -6.30
N GLY A 25 14.54 -15.29 -5.30
CA GLY A 25 15.21 -13.99 -5.23
C GLY A 25 14.46 -12.94 -4.42
N GLU A 26 13.28 -13.25 -3.88
CA GLU A 26 12.51 -12.36 -3.02
C GLU A 26 12.69 -12.70 -1.54
N VAL A 27 12.40 -11.73 -0.66
CA VAL A 27 12.43 -11.90 0.80
C VAL A 27 11.09 -11.45 1.38
N LEU A 28 10.52 -12.28 2.24
CA LEU A 28 9.32 -11.93 3.01
C LEU A 28 9.71 -11.20 4.30
N LEU A 29 9.21 -9.97 4.47
CA LEU A 29 9.46 -9.16 5.66
C LEU A 29 8.23 -9.09 6.56
N ARG A 30 8.44 -9.19 7.87
CA ARG A 30 7.43 -8.84 8.87
C ARG A 30 7.54 -7.36 9.22
N VAL A 31 6.71 -6.53 8.59
CA VAL A 31 6.66 -5.08 8.84
C VAL A 31 6.22 -4.82 10.28
N SER A 32 7.08 -4.16 11.06
CA SER A 32 6.78 -3.81 12.46
C SER A 32 6.24 -2.39 12.61
N ARG A 33 6.71 -1.47 11.75
CA ARG A 33 6.31 -0.05 11.71
C ARG A 33 6.49 0.47 10.28
N VAL A 34 5.65 1.43 9.88
CA VAL A 34 5.76 2.15 8.60
C VAL A 34 5.58 3.64 8.86
N GLY A 35 6.42 4.46 8.23
CA GLY A 35 6.27 5.91 8.24
C GLY A 35 5.49 6.36 7.02
N ILE A 36 4.81 7.51 7.11
CA ILE A 36 4.11 8.14 6.00
C ILE A 36 4.95 9.31 5.50
N CYS A 37 5.22 9.36 4.21
CA CYS A 37 5.95 10.44 3.55
C CYS A 37 5.01 11.31 2.69
N GLY A 38 5.53 12.40 2.13
CA GLY A 38 4.75 13.29 1.26
C GLY A 38 4.19 12.58 0.01
N THR A 39 4.93 11.62 -0.55
CA THR A 39 4.47 10.83 -1.71
C THR A 39 3.20 10.05 -1.41
N ASP A 40 3.08 9.48 -0.22
CA ASP A 40 1.87 8.76 0.21
C ASP A 40 0.66 9.71 0.26
N LEU A 41 0.86 10.96 0.68
CA LEU A 41 -0.18 11.99 0.68
C LEU A 41 -0.57 12.41 -0.74
N HIS A 42 0.39 12.51 -1.67
CA HIS A 42 0.08 12.78 -3.08
C HIS A 42 -0.72 11.64 -3.71
N ILE A 43 -0.40 10.39 -3.38
CA ILE A 43 -1.18 9.22 -3.79
C ILE A 43 -2.59 9.34 -3.21
N PHE A 44 -2.70 9.46 -1.88
CA PHE A 44 -3.99 9.54 -1.18
C PHE A 44 -4.89 10.68 -1.67
N THR A 45 -4.34 11.83 -2.05
CA THR A 45 -5.11 12.95 -2.60
C THR A 45 -5.38 12.85 -4.11
N GLY A 46 -4.85 11.82 -4.78
CA GLY A 46 -5.02 11.62 -6.21
C GLY A 46 -4.21 12.57 -7.09
N THR A 47 -3.14 13.17 -6.54
CA THR A 47 -2.28 14.14 -7.24
C THR A 47 -0.95 13.55 -7.72
N GLN A 48 -0.70 12.27 -7.46
CA GLN A 48 0.49 11.57 -7.95
C GLN A 48 0.34 11.20 -9.44
N PRO A 49 1.09 11.84 -10.39
CA PRO A 49 0.91 11.64 -11.83
C PRO A 49 1.17 10.21 -12.35
N TYR A 50 1.93 9.39 -11.61
CA TYR A 50 2.34 8.05 -12.06
C TYR A 50 1.51 6.90 -11.48
N LEU A 51 0.40 7.19 -10.82
CA LEU A 51 -0.47 6.18 -10.22
C LEU A 51 -1.89 6.30 -10.76
N GLN A 52 -2.47 5.17 -11.19
CA GLN A 52 -3.85 5.08 -11.63
C GLN A 52 -4.65 4.23 -10.64
N TYR A 53 -5.85 4.70 -10.33
CA TYR A 53 -6.82 3.97 -9.51
C TYR A 53 -7.74 3.13 -10.40
N PRO A 54 -8.22 1.96 -9.92
CA PRO A 54 -7.85 1.33 -8.66
C PRO A 54 -6.45 0.71 -8.71
N VAL A 55 -5.77 0.70 -7.56
CA VAL A 55 -4.51 -0.04 -7.34
C VAL A 55 -4.77 -1.50 -6.95
#